data_AF-A0A7S1MEQ6-F1
#
_entry.id   AF-A0A7S1MEQ6-F1
#
_cell.length_a   1.000
_cell.length_b   1.000
_cell.length_c   1.000
_cell.angle_alpha   90.00
_cell.angle_beta   90.00
_cell.angle_gamma   90.00
#
_symmetry.space_group_name_H-M   'P 1'
#
loop_
_entity.id
_entity.type
_entity.pdbx_description
1 polymer ?
#
loop_
_entity_poly.entity_id
_entity_poly.type
_entity_poly.pdbx_seq_one_letter_code
_entity_poly.pdbx_strand_id
1 'polypeptide(L)'
;SFKLVFLIIWVNHLGGCVWHLIGNNSREQWLAENSPGGSGSLEYLLAFYWSTSAMVAGESVMVPTGAYELLGTICFVLFGFIFSSVLISSLATTLINFQMANKEQRDKLNTLRQFLYQHQVDSTLCVPIEKQVLARMSNVKRLCQKDVSALSMLSPLMRTELLHAIYGPSISSLLFNAICTEVDGSFVKDICFHCLAHEAYEPGHRLFRPVEEAVGARYVYWGSLEYLQATGPVSGSVSFSEQAIAAKPEVVQKGQWLSQLALWS
;
A
#
# COMPACT_ATOMS: atom_id res chain seq x y z
N SER A 1 4.97 11.18 -11.58
CA SER A 1 4.43 11.97 -12.71
C SER A 1 5.36 13.12 -13.14
N PHE A 2 5.85 13.99 -12.24
CA PHE A 2 6.70 15.14 -12.64
C PHE A 2 8.03 14.81 -13.33
N LYS A 3 8.63 13.64 -13.05
CA LYS A 3 9.88 13.19 -13.69
C LYS A 3 9.79 13.07 -15.22
N LEU A 4 8.64 12.64 -15.75
CA LEU A 4 8.42 12.48 -17.20
C LEU A 4 8.29 13.84 -17.90
N VAL A 5 7.55 14.78 -17.29
CA VAL A 5 7.40 16.14 -17.82
C VAL A 5 8.76 16.84 -17.86
N PHE A 6 9.55 16.71 -16.80
CA PHE A 6 10.91 17.26 -16.77
C PHE A 6 11.80 16.64 -17.85
N LEU A 7 11.74 15.32 -18.02
CA LEU A 7 12.48 14.62 -19.08
C LEU A 7 12.11 15.11 -20.48
N ILE A 8 10.81 15.30 -20.75
CA ILE A 8 10.31 15.84 -22.02
C ILE A 8 10.88 17.24 -22.27
N ILE A 9 10.79 18.15 -21.29
CA ILE A 9 11.29 19.51 -21.42
C ILE A 9 12.81 19.50 -21.66
N TRP A 10 13.54 18.67 -20.92
CA TRP A 10 14.99 18.56 -21.03
C TRP A 10 15.45 18.01 -22.37
N VAL A 11 14.79 16.97 -22.89
CA VAL A 11 15.07 16.39 -24.21
C VAL A 11 14.83 17.41 -25.33
N ASN A 12 13.72 18.17 -25.26
CA ASN A 12 13.45 19.22 -26.25
C ASN A 12 14.41 20.40 -26.12
N HIS A 13 14.83 20.77 -24.90
CA HIS A 13 15.89 21.75 -24.71
C HIS A 13 17.19 21.32 -25.41
N LEU A 14 17.61 20.06 -25.22
CA LEU A 14 18.78 19.53 -25.90
C LEU A 14 18.60 19.49 -27.42
N GLY A 15 17.43 19.04 -27.90
CA GLY A 15 17.10 19.02 -29.32
C GLY A 15 17.19 20.41 -29.96
N GLY A 16 16.60 21.42 -29.32
CA GLY A 16 16.69 22.83 -29.75
C GLY A 16 18.12 23.38 -29.73
N CYS A 17 18.92 23.04 -28.70
CA CYS A 17 20.33 23.44 -28.65
C CYS A 17 21.17 22.79 -29.76
N VAL A 18 20.96 21.49 -30.00
CA VAL A 18 21.62 20.75 -31.10
C VAL A 18 21.24 21.33 -32.44
N TRP A 19 19.97 21.70 -32.66
CA TRP A 19 19.53 22.38 -33.86
C TRP A 19 20.25 23.71 -34.07
N HIS A 20 20.36 24.53 -33.02
CA HIS A 20 21.08 25.80 -33.06
C HIS A 20 22.58 25.62 -33.36
N LEU A 21 23.19 24.52 -32.90
CA LEU A 21 24.59 24.16 -33.20
C LEU A 21 24.78 23.68 -34.64
N ILE A 22 23.90 22.81 -35.15
CA ILE A 22 23.95 22.32 -36.54
C ILE A 22 23.76 23.49 -37.51
N GLY A 23 22.84 24.39 -37.16
CA GLY A 23 22.58 25.62 -37.88
C GLY A 23 23.71 26.66 -37.84
N ASN A 24 24.87 26.41 -37.22
CA ASN A 24 25.94 27.43 -37.14
C ASN A 24 26.73 27.58 -38.46
N ASN A 25 26.71 26.56 -39.33
CA ASN A 25 27.31 26.63 -40.69
C ASN A 25 26.33 27.14 -41.76
N SER A 26 25.02 27.09 -41.47
CA SER A 26 23.88 27.55 -42.28
C SER A 26 23.10 28.68 -41.59
N ARG A 27 23.77 29.36 -40.65
CA ARG A 27 23.15 30.27 -39.67
C ARG A 27 22.40 31.41 -40.32
N GLU A 28 22.85 31.81 -41.50
CA GLU A 28 22.25 32.89 -42.27
C GLU A 28 20.99 32.48 -43.03
N GLN A 29 20.60 31.20 -43.09
CA GLN A 29 19.49 30.77 -43.95
C GLN A 29 18.20 30.55 -43.16
N TRP A 30 18.16 29.59 -42.21
CA TRP A 30 16.92 29.34 -41.46
C TRP A 30 16.58 30.48 -40.46
N LEU A 31 17.58 31.12 -39.84
CA LEU A 31 17.33 32.28 -38.96
C LEU A 31 16.96 33.53 -39.76
N ALA A 32 17.53 33.74 -40.95
CA ALA A 32 17.11 34.87 -41.78
C ALA A 32 15.70 34.71 -42.31
N GLU A 33 15.27 33.48 -42.62
CA GLU A 33 13.91 33.20 -43.07
C GLU A 33 12.87 33.28 -41.94
N ASN A 34 13.21 32.80 -40.74
CA ASN A 34 12.24 32.63 -39.65
C ASN A 34 12.35 33.67 -38.52
N SER A 35 13.45 34.41 -38.44
CA SER A 35 13.69 35.41 -37.39
C SER A 35 14.65 36.54 -37.86
N PRO A 36 14.33 37.28 -38.94
CA PRO A 36 15.18 38.36 -39.43
C PRO A 36 15.31 39.48 -38.38
N GLY A 37 16.50 39.63 -37.79
CA GLY A 37 16.77 40.64 -36.74
C GLY A 37 16.22 40.29 -35.34
N GLY A 38 15.94 39.01 -35.08
CA GLY A 38 15.40 38.57 -33.79
C GLY A 38 16.37 38.69 -32.62
N SER A 39 15.82 38.74 -31.41
CA SER A 39 16.60 38.64 -30.17
C SER A 39 16.95 37.17 -29.88
N GLY A 40 18.09 36.91 -29.24
CA GLY A 40 18.53 35.53 -28.94
C GLY A 40 17.52 34.68 -28.14
N SER A 41 16.61 35.31 -27.39
CA SER A 41 15.49 34.62 -26.73
C SER A 41 14.45 34.07 -27.71
N LEU A 42 14.15 34.81 -28.78
CA LEU A 42 13.21 34.37 -29.82
C LEU A 42 13.79 33.18 -30.58
N GLU A 43 15.08 33.25 -30.93
CA GLU A 43 15.79 32.17 -31.63
C GLU A 43 15.78 30.86 -30.82
N TYR A 44 16.01 30.94 -29.50
CA TYR A 44 15.94 29.79 -28.60
C TYR A 44 14.52 29.20 -28.53
N LEU A 45 13.49 30.04 -28.36
CA LEU A 45 12.10 29.58 -28.32
C LEU A 45 11.67 28.93 -29.63
N LEU A 46 12.13 29.48 -30.75
CA LEU A 46 11.89 28.94 -32.08
C LEU A 46 12.56 27.57 -32.25
N ALA A 47 13.83 27.42 -31.85
CA ALA A 47 14.52 26.12 -31.87
C ALA A 47 13.87 25.10 -30.91
N PHE A 48 13.40 25.53 -29.74
CA PHE A 48 12.65 24.69 -28.81
C PHE A 48 11.30 24.25 -29.42
N TYR A 49 10.61 25.15 -30.11
CA TYR A 49 9.38 24.84 -30.84
C TYR A 49 9.62 23.83 -31.97
N TRP A 50 10.69 23.99 -32.75
CA TRP A 50 11.12 23.01 -33.76
C TRP A 50 11.30 21.62 -33.12
N SER A 51 12.08 21.52 -32.04
CA SER A 51 12.33 20.23 -31.38
C SER A 51 11.04 19.60 -30.84
N THR A 52 10.14 20.40 -30.26
CA THR A 52 8.88 19.89 -29.73
C THR A 52 7.98 19.37 -30.84
N SER A 53 7.89 20.09 -31.95
CA SER A 53 7.10 19.68 -33.11
C SER A 53 7.68 18.43 -33.79
N ALA A 54 8.99 18.39 -34.02
CA ALA A 54 9.67 17.25 -34.61
C ALA A 54 9.57 15.99 -33.74
N MET A 55 9.60 16.13 -32.41
CA MET A 55 9.49 15.00 -31.48
C MET A 55 8.05 14.45 -31.40
N VAL A 56 7.03 15.32 -31.44
CA VAL A 56 5.62 14.94 -31.19
C VAL A 56 4.85 14.67 -32.47
N ALA A 57 4.94 15.57 -33.45
CA ALA A 57 4.21 15.47 -34.71
C ALA A 57 5.03 14.75 -35.79
N GLY A 58 6.36 14.72 -35.66
CA GLY A 58 7.25 14.24 -36.72
C GLY A 58 7.34 15.21 -37.90
N GLU A 59 6.77 16.40 -37.77
CA GLU A 59 6.82 17.46 -38.79
C GLU A 59 7.95 18.45 -38.47
N SER A 60 8.62 18.92 -39.51
CA SER A 60 9.61 19.99 -39.39
C SER A 60 8.94 21.33 -39.71
N VAL A 61 8.63 22.13 -38.70
CA VAL A 61 8.06 23.48 -38.92
C VAL A 61 9.04 24.41 -39.63
N MET A 62 10.34 24.15 -39.47
CA MET A 62 11.41 24.77 -40.25
C MET A 62 11.99 23.74 -41.21
N VAL A 63 11.97 24.06 -42.50
CA VAL A 63 12.45 23.16 -43.54
C VAL A 63 13.98 23.12 -43.49
N PRO A 64 14.60 21.93 -43.34
CA PRO A 64 16.05 21.81 -43.43
C PRO A 64 16.51 22.17 -44.85
N THR A 65 17.49 23.06 -44.94
CA THR A 65 18.07 23.55 -46.20
C THR A 65 19.40 22.85 -46.53
N GLY A 66 20.11 22.37 -45.50
CA GLY A 66 21.39 21.65 -45.64
C GLY A 66 21.30 20.14 -45.40
N ALA A 67 22.26 19.39 -45.96
CA ALA A 67 22.35 17.94 -45.77
C ALA A 67 22.52 17.52 -44.28
N TYR A 68 23.26 18.32 -43.50
CA TYR A 68 23.45 18.08 -42.06
C TYR A 68 22.19 18.39 -41.25
N GLU A 69 21.43 19.43 -41.60
CA GLU A 69 20.14 19.76 -40.99
C GLU A 69 19.12 18.65 -41.28
N LEU A 70 19.10 18.15 -42.51
CA LEU A 70 18.23 17.05 -42.91
C LEU A 70 18.57 15.76 -42.14
N LEU A 71 19.85 15.40 -42.06
CA LEU A 71 20.29 14.21 -41.31
C LEU A 71 19.95 14.33 -39.82
N GLY A 72 20.21 15.50 -39.21
CA GLY A 72 19.86 15.78 -37.82
C GLY A 72 18.34 15.69 -37.57
N THR A 73 17.54 16.23 -38.48
CA THR A 73 16.07 16.15 -38.43
C THR A 73 15.60 14.71 -38.49
N ILE A 74 16.10 13.91 -39.44
CA ILE A 74 15.74 12.48 -39.57
C ILE A 74 16.08 11.70 -38.29
N CYS A 75 17.30 11.87 -37.78
CA CYS A 75 17.72 11.19 -36.54
C CYS A 75 16.86 11.62 -35.34
N PHE A 76 16.55 12.90 -35.21
CA PHE A 76 15.76 13.42 -34.09
C PHE A 76 14.28 13.01 -34.16
N VAL A 77 13.68 12.98 -35.35
CA VAL A 77 12.32 12.47 -35.57
C VAL A 77 12.25 10.98 -35.25
N LEU A 78 13.19 10.16 -35.73
CA LEU A 78 13.25 8.72 -35.39
C LEU A 78 13.39 8.49 -33.88
N PHE A 79 14.25 9.27 -33.22
CA PHE A 79 14.37 9.26 -31.77
C PHE A 79 13.04 9.66 -31.10
N GLY A 80 12.38 10.71 -31.60
CA GLY A 80 11.07 11.17 -31.12
C GLY A 80 9.98 10.09 -31.21
N PHE A 81 9.94 9.32 -32.30
CA PHE A 81 9.03 8.18 -32.45
C PHE A 81 9.27 7.07 -31.42
N ILE A 82 10.54 6.69 -31.20
CA ILE A 82 10.88 5.67 -30.21
C ILE A 82 10.57 6.19 -28.80
N PHE A 83 10.95 7.43 -28.51
CA PHE A 83 10.74 8.07 -27.22
C PHE A 83 9.24 8.21 -26.89
N SER A 84 8.44 8.71 -27.82
CA SER A 84 6.99 8.85 -27.65
C SER A 84 6.30 7.51 -27.42
N SER A 85 6.74 6.45 -28.12
CA SER A 85 6.25 5.08 -27.91
C SER A 85 6.50 4.61 -26.47
N VAL A 86 7.73 4.77 -25.97
CA VAL A 86 8.08 4.43 -24.57
C VAL A 86 7.30 5.27 -23.56
N LEU A 87 7.14 6.57 -23.83
CA LEU A 87 6.34 7.46 -22.98
C LEU A 87 4.89 6.98 -22.89
N ILE A 88 4.23 6.70 -24.02
CA ILE A 88 2.86 6.23 -24.06
C ILE A 88 2.72 4.91 -23.28
N SER A 89 3.63 3.95 -23.49
CA SER A 89 3.64 2.70 -22.72
C SER A 89 3.75 2.93 -21.21
N SER A 90 4.64 3.81 -20.78
CA SER A 90 4.83 4.11 -19.35
C SER A 90 3.59 4.75 -18.71
N LEU A 91 2.92 5.65 -19.45
CA LEU A 91 1.66 6.26 -19.03
C LEU A 91 0.54 5.23 -18.94
N ALA A 92 0.44 4.35 -19.94
CA ALA A 92 -0.52 3.26 -19.95
C ALA A 92 -0.34 2.31 -18.77
N THR A 93 0.90 1.87 -18.48
CA THR A 93 1.19 1.03 -17.30
C THR A 93 0.81 1.73 -16.00
N THR A 94 1.09 3.02 -15.88
CA THR A 94 0.72 3.81 -14.68
C THR A 94 -0.80 3.87 -14.50
N LEU A 95 -1.55 4.10 -15.59
CA LEU A 95 -3.01 4.10 -15.58
C LEU A 95 -3.58 2.73 -15.22
N ILE A 96 -3.01 1.66 -15.77
CA ILE A 96 -3.42 0.28 -15.45
C ILE A 96 -3.16 -0.01 -13.97
N ASN A 97 -1.98 0.32 -13.45
CA ASN A 97 -1.66 0.12 -12.03
C ASN A 97 -2.62 0.90 -11.13
N PHE A 98 -2.96 2.13 -11.49
CA PHE A 98 -3.95 2.93 -10.77
C PHE A 98 -5.35 2.30 -10.80
N GLN A 99 -5.78 1.81 -11.96
CA GLN A 99 -7.06 1.10 -12.09
C GLN A 99 -7.05 -0.20 -11.28
N MET A 100 -5.94 -0.93 -11.26
CA MET A 100 -5.77 -2.18 -10.52
C MET A 100 -5.80 -1.97 -9.01
N ALA A 101 -5.20 -0.89 -8.49
CA ALA A 101 -5.19 -0.58 -7.07
C ALA A 101 -6.60 -0.51 -6.46
N ASN A 102 -7.58 -0.07 -7.24
CA ASN A 102 -8.98 0.01 -6.81
C ASN A 102 -9.84 -1.14 -7.34
N LYS A 103 -9.30 -1.99 -8.22
CA LYS A 103 -10.04 -3.06 -8.88
C LYS A 103 -10.49 -4.13 -7.90
N GLU A 104 -9.59 -4.63 -7.06
CA GLU A 104 -9.91 -5.70 -6.11
C GLU A 104 -11.04 -5.28 -5.16
N GLN A 105 -11.00 -4.04 -4.66
CA GLN A 105 -12.04 -3.52 -3.79
C GLN A 105 -13.38 -3.41 -4.52
N ARG A 106 -13.36 -2.87 -5.74
CA ARG A 106 -14.57 -2.73 -6.56
C ARG A 106 -15.19 -4.08 -6.92
N ASP A 107 -14.36 -5.06 -7.28
CA ASP A 107 -14.81 -6.39 -7.70
C ASP A 107 -15.49 -7.11 -6.53
N LYS A 108 -14.89 -7.09 -5.33
CA LYS A 108 -15.48 -7.65 -4.11
C LYS A 108 -16.84 -7.02 -3.76
N LEU A 109 -16.97 -5.69 -3.86
CA LEU A 109 -18.25 -5.02 -3.59
C LEU A 109 -19.30 -5.32 -4.65
N ASN A 110 -18.91 -5.41 -5.91
CA ASN A 110 -19.83 -5.78 -6.98
C ASN A 110 -20.37 -7.21 -6.77
N THR A 111 -19.51 -8.15 -6.41
CA THR A 111 -19.93 -9.51 -6.07
C THR A 111 -20.88 -9.53 -4.86
N LEU A 112 -20.59 -8.75 -3.81
CA LEU A 112 -21.49 -8.62 -2.65
C LEU A 112 -22.86 -8.07 -3.05
N ARG A 113 -22.90 -6.97 -3.82
CA ARG A 113 -24.16 -6.37 -4.29
C ARG A 113 -24.97 -7.35 -5.13
N GLN A 114 -24.30 -8.11 -6.00
CA GLN A 114 -24.94 -9.15 -6.81
C GLN A 114 -25.54 -10.25 -5.93
N PHE A 115 -24.82 -10.72 -4.90
CA PHE A 115 -25.32 -11.70 -3.95
C PHE A 115 -26.56 -11.18 -3.20
N LEU A 116 -26.50 -9.97 -2.65
CA LEU A 116 -27.63 -9.36 -1.92
C LEU A 116 -28.86 -9.20 -2.82
N TYR A 117 -28.65 -8.80 -4.08
CA TYR A 117 -29.72 -8.67 -5.07
C TYR A 117 -30.36 -10.03 -5.41
N GLN A 118 -29.54 -11.06 -5.66
CA GLN A 118 -30.03 -12.41 -5.99
C GLN A 118 -30.89 -13.02 -4.86
N HIS A 119 -30.55 -12.71 -3.61
CA HIS A 119 -31.28 -13.16 -2.43
C HIS A 119 -32.44 -12.25 -2.00
N GLN A 120 -32.76 -11.21 -2.77
CA GLN A 120 -33.83 -10.24 -2.48
C GLN A 120 -33.74 -9.64 -1.06
N VAL A 121 -32.51 -9.34 -0.61
CA VAL A 121 -32.30 -8.71 0.69
C VAL A 121 -32.86 -7.29 0.65
N ASP A 122 -33.59 -6.89 1.69
CA ASP A 122 -34.16 -5.55 1.76
C ASP A 122 -33.05 -4.47 1.73
N SER A 123 -33.33 -3.38 1.02
CA SER A 123 -32.48 -2.21 0.88
C SER A 123 -32.05 -1.61 2.24
N THR A 124 -32.92 -1.71 3.24
CA THR A 124 -32.66 -1.26 4.61
C THR A 124 -31.50 -2.02 5.28
N LEU A 125 -31.27 -3.28 4.89
CA LEU A 125 -30.15 -4.11 5.35
C LEU A 125 -28.95 -4.06 4.39
N CYS A 126 -29.18 -3.88 3.09
CA CYS A 126 -28.09 -3.85 2.11
C CYS A 126 -27.11 -2.70 2.34
N VAL A 127 -27.61 -1.49 2.61
CA VAL A 127 -26.79 -0.29 2.83
C VAL A 127 -25.84 -0.43 4.04
N PRO A 128 -26.29 -0.84 5.24
CA PRO A 128 -25.38 -1.03 6.37
C PRO A 128 -24.39 -2.17 6.14
N ILE A 129 -24.79 -3.25 5.47
CA ILE A 129 -23.88 -4.35 5.11
C ILE A 129 -22.77 -3.84 4.19
N GLU A 130 -23.11 -3.15 3.11
CA GLU A 130 -22.12 -2.62 2.16
C GLU A 130 -21.18 -1.61 2.84
N LYS A 131 -21.73 -0.72 3.68
CA LYS A 131 -20.93 0.25 4.45
C LYS A 131 -19.96 -0.45 5.41
N GLN A 132 -20.41 -1.50 6.10
CA GLN A 132 -19.57 -2.28 7.00
C GLN A 132 -18.45 -2.99 6.24
N VAL A 133 -18.75 -3.59 5.09
CA VAL A 133 -17.75 -4.24 4.25
C VAL A 133 -16.75 -3.22 3.71
N LEU A 134 -17.20 -2.07 3.20
CA LEU A 134 -16.34 -0.96 2.77
C LEU A 134 -15.38 -0.50 3.88
N ALA A 135 -15.89 -0.29 5.09
CA ALA A 135 -15.09 0.12 6.24
C ALA A 135 -14.07 -0.96 6.66
N ARG A 136 -14.39 -2.24 6.44
CA ARG A 136 -13.46 -3.35 6.70
C ARG A 136 -12.41 -3.49 5.60
N MET A 137 -12.74 -3.15 4.36
CA MET A 137 -11.81 -3.20 3.23
C MET A 137 -10.82 -2.03 3.22
N SER A 138 -11.23 -0.86 3.72
CA SER A 138 -10.33 0.29 3.88
C SER A 138 -9.34 0.13 5.04
N ASN A 139 -9.66 -0.73 6.01
CA ASN A 139 -8.73 -1.09 7.07
C ASN A 139 -7.70 -2.09 6.53
N VAL A 140 -6.42 -1.71 6.62
CA VAL A 140 -5.29 -2.58 6.25
C VAL A 140 -5.41 -3.89 7.03
N LYS A 141 -5.71 -4.99 6.33
CA LYS A 141 -5.64 -6.34 6.90
C LYS A 141 -4.23 -6.51 7.45
N ARG A 142 -4.11 -6.55 8.77
CA ARG A 142 -2.81 -6.72 9.41
C ARG A 142 -2.36 -8.16 9.18
N LEU A 143 -1.14 -8.30 8.70
CA LEU A 143 -0.54 -9.61 8.45
C LEU A 143 -0.28 -10.29 9.79
N CYS A 144 -0.80 -11.50 9.95
CA CYS A 144 -0.37 -12.42 10.99
C CYS A 144 0.85 -13.22 10.49
N GLN A 145 1.57 -13.88 11.40
CA GLN A 145 2.70 -14.73 11.02
C GLN A 145 2.32 -15.79 9.96
N LYS A 146 1.09 -16.35 10.05
CA LYS A 146 0.53 -17.29 9.07
C LYS A 146 0.30 -16.70 7.67
N ASP A 147 0.13 -15.38 7.57
CA ASP A 147 -0.10 -14.70 6.30
C ASP A 147 1.22 -14.41 5.55
N VAL A 148 2.38 -14.59 6.21
CA VAL A 148 3.70 -14.26 5.65
C VAL A 148 4.50 -15.53 5.36
N SER A 149 4.31 -16.09 4.17
CA SER A 149 5.01 -17.30 3.71
C SER A 149 6.53 -17.16 3.72
N ALA A 150 7.07 -15.95 3.48
CA ALA A 150 8.51 -15.67 3.51
C ALA A 150 9.17 -15.98 4.86
N LEU A 151 8.42 -15.94 5.98
CA LEU A 151 8.96 -16.32 7.29
C LEU A 151 9.39 -17.80 7.31
N SER A 152 8.75 -18.66 6.51
CA SER A 152 9.13 -20.06 6.35
C SER A 152 10.51 -20.27 5.71
N MET A 153 11.10 -19.23 5.13
CA MET A 153 12.45 -19.26 4.54
C MET A 153 13.54 -18.84 5.52
N LEU A 154 13.18 -18.21 6.65
CA LEU A 154 14.14 -17.86 7.69
C LEU A 154 14.64 -19.11 8.40
N SER A 155 15.92 -19.13 8.76
CA SER A 155 16.49 -20.15 9.64
C SER A 155 15.79 -20.12 11.02
N PRO A 156 15.74 -21.24 11.74
CA PRO A 156 15.13 -21.27 13.08
C PRO A 156 15.69 -20.19 14.01
N LEU A 157 17.02 -19.97 13.99
CA LEU A 157 17.69 -18.95 14.78
C LEU A 157 17.16 -17.53 14.50
N MET A 158 17.06 -17.15 13.22
CA MET A 158 16.57 -15.82 12.85
C MET A 158 15.08 -15.64 13.17
N ARG A 159 14.29 -16.71 13.14
CA ARG A 159 12.88 -16.66 13.59
C ARG A 159 12.78 -16.44 15.08
N THR A 160 13.58 -17.14 15.88
CA THR A 160 13.59 -16.95 17.34
C THR A 160 13.98 -15.51 17.70
N GLU A 161 15.02 -14.96 17.07
CA GLU A 161 15.41 -13.56 17.28
C GLU A 161 14.32 -12.57 16.84
N LEU A 162 13.65 -12.82 15.71
CA LEU A 162 12.52 -11.99 15.25
C LEU A 162 11.35 -12.02 16.25
N LEU A 163 10.93 -13.22 16.68
CA LEU A 163 9.82 -13.37 17.62
C LEU A 163 10.16 -12.75 18.97
N HIS A 164 11.39 -12.93 19.44
CA HIS A 164 11.88 -12.29 20.65
C HIS A 164 11.87 -10.76 20.54
N ALA A 165 12.33 -10.19 19.42
CA ALA A 165 12.32 -8.75 19.21
C ALA A 165 10.89 -8.16 19.17
N ILE A 166 9.91 -8.90 18.62
CA ILE A 166 8.52 -8.45 18.52
C ILE A 166 7.77 -8.61 19.85
N TYR A 167 7.86 -9.79 20.47
CA TYR A 167 7.00 -10.19 21.59
C TYR A 167 7.71 -10.23 22.95
N GLY A 168 9.03 -10.29 22.98
CA GLY A 168 9.83 -10.36 24.21
C GLY A 168 9.50 -9.29 25.24
N PRO A 169 9.39 -7.99 24.86
CA PRO A 169 8.99 -6.94 25.80
C PRO A 169 7.59 -7.14 26.38
N SER A 170 6.67 -7.70 25.59
CA SER A 170 5.29 -7.97 26.03
C SER A 170 5.23 -9.14 26.99
N ILE A 171 5.99 -10.21 26.74
CA ILE A 171 6.06 -11.39 27.63
C ILE A 171 6.76 -11.03 28.94
N SER A 172 7.81 -10.22 28.88
CA SER A 172 8.57 -9.76 30.05
C SER A 172 7.79 -8.78 30.93
N SER A 173 6.63 -8.27 30.46
CA SER A 173 5.76 -7.42 31.28
C SER A 173 5.11 -8.19 32.45
N LEU A 174 5.04 -9.52 32.36
CA LEU A 174 4.59 -10.37 33.47
C LEU A 174 5.74 -10.54 34.46
N LEU A 175 5.51 -10.19 35.73
CA LEU A 175 6.52 -10.24 36.79
C LEU A 175 7.20 -11.60 36.91
N PHE A 176 6.43 -12.69 36.76
CA PHE A 176 6.97 -14.05 36.78
C PHE A 176 7.99 -14.29 35.65
N ASN A 177 7.66 -13.88 34.42
CA ASN A 177 8.54 -14.09 33.27
C ASN A 177 9.83 -13.26 33.40
N ALA A 178 9.73 -12.03 33.94
CA ALA A 178 10.90 -11.22 34.22
C ALA A 178 11.85 -11.92 35.22
N ILE A 179 11.31 -12.51 36.29
CA ILE A 179 12.10 -13.27 37.27
C ILE A 179 12.73 -14.51 36.63
N CYS A 180 11.98 -15.26 35.82
CA CYS A 180 12.52 -16.45 35.14
C CYS A 180 13.63 -16.09 34.14
N THR A 181 13.57 -14.91 33.50
CA THR A 181 14.61 -14.46 32.56
C THR A 181 15.94 -14.18 33.25
N GLU A 182 15.92 -13.67 34.49
CA GLU A 182 17.14 -13.48 35.30
C GLU A 182 17.79 -14.81 35.68
N VAL A 183 16.99 -15.88 35.82
CA VAL A 183 17.48 -17.23 36.11
C VAL A 183 17.96 -17.94 34.83
N ASP A 184 17.25 -17.76 33.72
CA ASP A 184 17.57 -18.33 32.42
C ASP A 184 17.32 -17.31 31.29
N GLY A 185 18.42 -16.85 30.68
CA GLY A 185 18.38 -15.88 29.57
C GLY A 185 17.71 -16.40 28.28
N SER A 186 17.49 -17.72 28.14
CA SER A 186 16.73 -18.31 27.02
C SER A 186 15.23 -18.38 27.27
N PHE A 187 14.76 -18.25 28.51
CA PHE A 187 13.37 -18.54 28.88
C PHE A 187 12.33 -17.80 28.03
N VAL A 188 12.49 -16.49 27.86
CA VAL A 188 11.56 -15.67 27.05
C VAL A 188 11.66 -16.01 25.56
N LYS A 189 12.86 -16.36 25.07
CA LYS A 189 13.03 -16.79 23.66
C LYS A 189 12.28 -18.10 23.41
N ASP A 190 12.34 -19.02 24.36
CA ASP A 190 11.65 -20.31 24.26
C ASP A 190 10.13 -20.16 24.36
N ILE A 191 9.62 -19.29 25.25
CA ILE A 191 8.19 -18.93 25.27
C ILE A 191 7.77 -18.33 23.94
N CYS A 192 8.53 -17.36 23.43
CA CYS A 192 8.25 -16.72 22.15
C CYS A 192 8.16 -17.71 20.98
N PHE A 193 9.03 -18.74 21.00
CA PHE A 193 9.13 -19.68 19.89
C PHE A 193 8.18 -20.87 20.01
N HIS A 194 7.95 -21.39 21.21
CA HIS A 194 7.19 -22.64 21.43
C HIS A 194 5.78 -22.44 21.97
N CYS A 195 5.53 -21.37 22.74
CA CYS A 195 4.29 -21.22 23.51
C CYS A 195 3.36 -20.15 22.95
N LEU A 196 3.83 -19.29 22.05
CA LEU A 196 2.99 -18.25 21.44
C LEU A 196 2.12 -18.80 20.32
N ALA A 197 0.81 -18.59 20.45
CA ALA A 197 -0.14 -18.67 19.35
C ALA A 197 -0.58 -17.27 18.93
N HIS A 198 -0.73 -17.04 17.63
CA HIS A 198 -1.18 -15.76 17.08
C HIS A 198 -2.57 -15.90 16.45
N GLU A 199 -3.53 -15.23 17.05
CA GLU A 199 -4.92 -15.25 16.61
C GLU A 199 -5.40 -13.83 16.36
N ALA A 200 -5.98 -13.61 15.18
CA ALA A 200 -6.62 -12.36 14.80
C ALA A 200 -8.10 -12.60 14.62
N TYR A 201 -8.91 -11.76 15.26
CA TYR A 201 -10.35 -11.87 15.24
C TYR A 201 -10.98 -10.66 14.57
N GLU A 202 -12.09 -10.91 13.88
CA GLU A 202 -12.88 -9.82 13.32
C GLU A 202 -13.66 -9.09 14.42
N PRO A 203 -13.92 -7.78 14.28
CA PRO A 203 -14.77 -7.04 15.21
C PRO A 203 -16.15 -7.71 15.37
N GLY A 204 -16.58 -7.90 16.61
CA GLY A 204 -17.83 -8.58 16.96
C GLY A 204 -17.70 -10.08 17.22
N HIS A 205 -16.53 -10.68 16.99
CA HIS A 205 -16.29 -12.06 17.37
C HIS A 205 -16.15 -12.20 18.90
N ARG A 206 -16.82 -13.19 19.50
CA ARG A 206 -16.71 -13.48 20.94
C ARG A 206 -15.54 -14.42 21.19
N LEU A 207 -14.61 -14.03 22.06
CA LEU A 207 -13.37 -14.78 22.34
C LEU A 207 -13.53 -15.96 23.31
N PHE A 208 -14.45 -15.83 24.28
CA PHE A 208 -14.77 -16.85 25.27
C PHE A 208 -16.12 -16.56 25.89
N ARG A 209 -16.76 -17.58 26.45
CA ARG A 209 -18.02 -17.47 27.18
C ARG A 209 -17.82 -17.67 28.68
N PRO A 210 -18.75 -17.19 29.52
CA PRO A 210 -18.75 -17.54 30.93
C PRO A 210 -18.74 -19.06 31.11
N VAL A 211 -17.95 -19.55 32.07
CA VAL A 211 -17.87 -20.98 32.46
C VAL A 211 -17.18 -21.88 31.41
N GLU A 212 -16.59 -21.30 30.37
CA GLU A 212 -15.73 -22.04 29.43
C GLU A 212 -14.34 -22.27 30.04
N GLU A 213 -13.76 -23.45 29.78
CA GLU A 213 -12.41 -23.78 30.23
C GLU A 213 -11.38 -22.84 29.58
N ALA A 214 -10.50 -22.26 30.39
CA ALA A 214 -9.52 -21.30 29.90
C ALA A 214 -8.30 -22.05 29.32
N VAL A 215 -8.14 -22.00 28.00
CA VAL A 215 -7.05 -22.68 27.27
C VAL A 215 -5.69 -21.98 27.42
N GLY A 216 -5.66 -20.77 27.99
CA GLY A 216 -4.43 -20.04 28.29
C GLY A 216 -4.63 -18.55 28.48
N ALA A 217 -3.54 -17.85 28.80
CA ALA A 217 -3.54 -16.38 28.88
C ALA A 217 -3.49 -15.75 27.49
N ARG A 218 -4.16 -14.61 27.33
CA ARG A 218 -4.22 -13.85 26.09
C ARG A 218 -3.63 -12.47 26.30
N TYR A 219 -2.86 -11.98 25.33
CA TYR A 219 -2.28 -10.65 25.35
C TYR A 219 -2.81 -9.82 24.18
N VAL A 220 -3.31 -8.62 24.47
CA VAL A 220 -3.82 -7.70 23.45
C VAL A 220 -2.65 -6.97 22.81
N TYR A 221 -2.09 -7.54 21.75
CA TYR A 221 -0.98 -6.93 21.03
C TYR A 221 -1.43 -5.75 20.14
N TRP A 222 -2.70 -5.73 19.72
CA TRP A 222 -3.32 -4.66 18.94
C TRP A 222 -4.85 -4.70 19.01
N GLY A 223 -5.48 -3.55 18.74
CA GLY A 223 -6.93 -3.41 18.81
C GLY A 223 -7.44 -3.19 20.25
N SER A 224 -8.74 -3.39 20.43
CA SER A 224 -9.41 -3.32 21.71
C SER A 224 -10.44 -4.45 21.81
N LEU A 225 -10.64 -4.94 23.02
CA LEU A 225 -11.64 -5.94 23.35
C LEU A 225 -12.64 -5.35 24.34
N GLU A 226 -13.88 -5.82 24.27
CA GLU A 226 -14.89 -5.47 25.25
C GLU A 226 -15.12 -6.68 26.16
N TYR A 227 -14.87 -6.47 27.45
CA TYR A 227 -15.09 -7.46 28.49
C TYR A 227 -16.41 -7.17 29.20
N LEU A 228 -17.28 -8.17 29.23
CA LEU A 228 -18.58 -8.12 29.89
C LEU A 228 -18.56 -9.12 31.04
N GLN A 229 -18.55 -8.60 32.26
CA GLN A 229 -18.61 -9.44 33.46
C GLN A 229 -20.04 -9.94 33.67
N ALA A 230 -20.21 -11.26 33.74
CA ALA A 230 -21.49 -11.87 34.09
C ALA A 230 -21.77 -11.65 35.59
N THR A 231 -22.76 -10.83 35.91
CA THR A 231 -23.23 -10.62 37.28
C THR A 231 -24.50 -11.44 37.51
N GLY A 232 -24.37 -12.69 37.99
CA GLY A 232 -25.50 -13.54 38.34
C GLY A 232 -25.07 -14.81 39.08
N PRO A 233 -25.94 -15.45 39.89
CA PRO A 233 -25.59 -16.67 40.61
C PRO A 233 -25.30 -17.79 39.61
N VAL A 234 -24.09 -18.37 39.70
CA VAL A 234 -23.65 -19.52 38.91
C VAL A 234 -24.37 -20.76 39.45
N SER A 235 -25.59 -21.02 38.99
CA SER A 235 -26.27 -22.29 39.19
C SER A 235 -26.42 -23.01 37.85
N GLY A 236 -25.95 -24.27 37.82
CA GLY A 236 -25.41 -24.99 36.67
C GLY A 236 -26.33 -25.35 35.50
N SER A 237 -27.40 -24.62 35.23
CA SER A 237 -28.24 -24.87 34.06
C SER A 237 -29.18 -23.70 33.74
N VAL A 238 -28.64 -22.54 33.38
CA VAL A 238 -29.44 -21.49 32.75
C VAL A 238 -28.64 -20.88 31.60
N SER A 239 -29.21 -20.93 30.41
CA SER A 239 -28.76 -20.15 29.27
C SER A 239 -28.70 -18.69 29.71
N PHE A 240 -27.49 -18.11 29.76
CA PHE A 240 -27.32 -16.67 29.95
C PHE A 240 -28.09 -15.97 28.83
N SER A 241 -29.28 -15.44 29.14
CA SER A 241 -29.93 -14.50 28.26
C SER A 241 -29.09 -13.23 28.28
N GLU A 242 -28.95 -12.57 27.12
CA GLU A 242 -28.24 -11.29 26.99
C GLU A 242 -28.82 -10.17 27.89
N GLN A 243 -29.91 -10.45 28.61
CA GLN A 243 -30.58 -9.55 29.54
C GLN A 243 -29.97 -9.55 30.96
N ALA A 244 -29.03 -10.45 31.29
CA ALA A 244 -28.30 -10.44 32.57
C ALA A 244 -26.96 -9.68 32.53
N ILE A 245 -26.81 -8.73 31.60
CA ILE A 245 -25.62 -7.90 31.41
C ILE A 245 -25.90 -6.52 32.01
N ALA A 246 -25.78 -6.40 33.34
CA ALA A 246 -26.02 -5.13 34.04
C ALA A 246 -24.77 -4.24 34.14
N ALA A 247 -23.58 -4.76 33.78
CA ALA A 247 -22.32 -4.03 33.90
C ALA A 247 -21.95 -3.31 32.59
N LYS A 248 -21.44 -2.08 32.72
CA LYS A 248 -20.81 -1.33 31.63
C LYS A 248 -19.64 -2.15 31.08
N PRO A 249 -19.50 -2.32 29.75
CA PRO A 249 -18.36 -3.03 29.16
C PRO A 249 -17.05 -2.39 29.59
N GLU A 250 -16.14 -3.20 30.11
CA GLU A 250 -14.76 -2.82 30.37
C GLU A 250 -13.97 -2.97 29.07
N VAL A 251 -13.30 -1.91 28.64
CA VAL A 251 -12.54 -1.93 27.39
C VAL A 251 -11.09 -2.31 27.70
N VAL A 252 -10.69 -3.47 27.20
CA VAL A 252 -9.31 -3.97 27.30
C VAL A 252 -8.53 -3.51 26.08
N GLN A 253 -7.50 -2.71 26.33
CA GLN A 253 -6.70 -2.01 25.32
C GLN A 253 -5.42 -2.77 24.99
N LYS A 254 -4.73 -2.32 23.94
CA LYS A 254 -3.37 -2.78 23.60
C LYS A 254 -2.45 -2.72 24.83
N GLY A 255 -1.69 -3.80 25.04
CA GLY A 255 -0.71 -3.92 26.12
C GLY A 255 -1.25 -4.60 27.38
N GLN A 256 -2.52 -4.99 27.39
CA GLN A 256 -3.15 -5.63 28.52
C GLN A 256 -3.27 -7.14 28.31
N TRP A 257 -3.24 -7.86 29.44
CA TRP A 257 -3.41 -9.30 29.49
C TRP A 257 -4.81 -9.67 29.96
N LEU A 258 -5.27 -10.82 29.50
CA LEU A 258 -6.54 -11.46 29.82
C LEU A 258 -6.28 -12.89 30.24
N SER A 259 -7.12 -13.40 31.14
CA SER A 259 -7.08 -14.81 31.57
C SER A 259 -5.71 -15.27 32.09
N GLN A 260 -4.94 -14.39 32.75
CA GLN A 260 -3.63 -14.75 33.32
C GLN A 260 -3.71 -15.91 34.31
N LEU A 261 -4.84 -16.06 35.01
CA LEU A 261 -5.09 -17.14 35.96
C LEU A 261 -5.01 -18.52 35.30
N ALA A 262 -5.29 -18.62 33.99
CA ALA A 262 -5.20 -19.88 33.23
C ALA A 262 -3.75 -20.39 33.08
N LEU A 263 -2.73 -19.57 33.36
CA LEU A 263 -1.35 -20.03 33.37
C LEU A 263 -1.00 -20.84 34.63
N TRP A 264 -1.88 -20.82 35.63
CA TRP A 264 -1.64 -21.40 36.96
C TRP A 264 -2.64 -22.51 37.34
N SER A 265 -3.57 -22.83 36.44
CA SER A 265 -4.55 -23.92 36.56
C SER A 265 -4.03 -25.17 35.89
#